data_AF-A0A3A9HTX0-F1
#
_entry.id   AF-A0A3A9HTX0-F1
#
_cell.length_a   1.000
_cell.length_b   1.000
_cell.length_c   1.000
_cell.angle_alpha   90.00
_cell.angle_beta   90.00
_cell.angle_gamma   90.00
#
_symmetry.space_group_name_H-M   'P 1'
#
loop_
_entity.id
_entity.type
_entity.pdbx_description
1 polymer ?
#
loop_
_entity_poly.entity_id
_entity_poly.type
_entity_poly.pdbx_seq_one_letter_code
_entity_poly.pdbx_strand_id
1 'polypeptide(L)' 'MRIEWILCPFCGNKTRLKIRDDTVLENFPLYCPKCKHETLIAVQQLNLSIIQEPDAQTRSR' A
#
# COMPACT_ATOMS: atom_id res chain seq x y z
N MET A 1 -6.85 21.63 -2.14
CA MET A 1 -5.90 20.52 -2.35
C MET A 1 -5.73 19.79 -1.04
N ARG A 2 -6.08 18.50 -0.99
CA ARG A 2 -5.88 17.67 0.20
C ARG A 2 -4.62 16.83 0.01
N ILE A 3 -3.80 16.76 1.04
CA ILE A 3 -2.58 15.96 1.04
C ILE A 3 -2.66 15.04 2.25
N GLU A 4 -2.59 13.73 2.02
CA GLU A 4 -2.64 12.73 3.07
C GLU A 4 -1.39 11.85 3.04
N TRP A 5 -1.07 11.29 4.19
CA TRP A 5 0.02 10.33 4.31
C TRP A 5 -0.52 8.94 4.03
N ILE A 6 0.21 8.17 3.24
CA ILE A 6 -0.09 6.75 3.10
C ILE A 6 0.19 6.07 4.44
N LEU A 7 -0.81 5.36 4.97
CA LEU A 7 -0.64 4.48 6.12
C LEU A 7 -0.43 3.05 5.61
N CYS A 8 0.45 2.31 6.27
CA CYS A 8 0.65 0.91 5.94
C CYS A 8 -0.64 0.12 6.25
N PRO A 9 -1.18 -0.66 5.29
CA PRO A 9 -2.44 -1.38 5.49
C PRO A 9 -2.37 -2.49 6.56
N PHE A 10 -1.17 -2.99 6.88
CA PHE A 10 -0.99 -4.06 7.86
C PHE A 10 -0.83 -3.57 9.29
N CYS A 11 -0.11 -2.45 9.48
CA CYS A 11 0.27 -2.00 10.82
C CYS A 11 -0.25 -0.60 11.16
N GLY A 12 -0.94 0.08 10.23
CA GLY A 12 -1.45 1.44 10.40
C GLY A 12 -0.36 2.51 10.54
N ASN A 13 0.92 2.14 10.46
CA ASN A 13 2.00 3.11 10.65
C ASN A 13 2.12 4.03 9.45
N LYS A 14 2.40 5.29 9.76
CA LYS A 14 2.68 6.33 8.79
C LYS A 14 3.89 5.96 7.94
N THR A 15 3.72 5.95 6.63
CA THR A 15 4.82 5.77 5.67
C THR A 15 5.47 7.12 5.35
N ARG A 16 6.57 7.10 4.59
CA ARG A 16 7.26 8.32 4.14
C ARG A 16 6.62 8.96 2.90
N LEU A 17 5.55 8.39 2.38
CA LEU A 17 4.89 8.85 1.16
C LEU A 17 3.66 9.72 1.49
N LYS A 18 3.57 10.85 0.79
CA LYS A 18 2.39 11.72 0.76
C LYS A 18 1.75 11.63 -0.61
N ILE A 19 0.43 11.65 -0.64
CA ILE A 19 -0.37 11.64 -1.85
C ILE A 19 -1.31 12.85 -1.84
N ARG A 20 -1.58 13.39 -3.03
CA ARG A 20 -2.57 14.46 -3.26
C ARG A 20 -3.83 13.87 -3.89
N ASP A 21 -4.91 14.64 -3.91
CA ASP A 21 -6.20 14.22 -4.47
C ASP A 21 -6.17 13.79 -5.95
N ASP A 22 -5.21 14.30 -6.73
CA ASP A 22 -4.98 13.96 -8.14
C ASP A 22 -3.85 12.93 -8.35
N THR A 23 -3.24 12.43 -7.27
CA THR A 23 -2.18 11.42 -7.37
C THR A 23 -2.79 10.06 -7.68
N VAL A 24 -2.30 9.42 -8.75
CA VAL A 24 -2.64 8.05 -9.12
C VAL A 24 -1.36 7.20 -9.03
N LEU A 25 -1.43 6.11 -8.27
CA LEU A 25 -0.39 5.09 -8.18
C LEU A 25 -0.98 3.76 -8.62
N GLU A 26 -0.33 3.08 -9.55
CA GLU A 26 -0.73 1.76 -10.03
C GLU A 26 0.45 0.81 -9.89
N ASN A 27 0.19 -0.42 -9.41
CA ASN A 27 1.21 -1.44 -9.17
C ASN A 27 2.43 -0.91 -8.39
N PHE A 28 2.17 -0.04 -7.39
CA PHE A 28 3.24 0.63 -6.66
C PHE A 28 3.72 -0.22 -5.48
N PRO A 29 5.01 -0.61 -5.42
CA PRO A 29 5.56 -1.34 -4.29
C PRO A 29 5.70 -0.43 -3.05
N LEU A 30 4.89 -0.67 -2.03
CA LEU A 30 4.98 0.00 -0.73
C LEU A 30 5.78 -0.84 0.26
N TYR A 31 7.02 -0.46 0.53
CA TYR A 31 7.81 -1.05 1.61
C TYR A 31 7.44 -0.46 2.97
N CYS A 32 7.15 -1.34 3.95
CA CYS A 32 6.94 -0.94 5.33
C CYS A 32 8.13 -1.36 6.22
N PRO A 33 8.89 -0.42 6.80
CA PRO A 33 10.04 -0.77 7.65
C PRO A 33 9.66 -1.46 8.97
N LYS A 34 8.42 -1.29 9.45
CA LYS A 34 7.92 -2.02 10.64
C LYS A 34 7.54 -3.46 10.32
N CYS A 35 6.82 -3.67 9.21
CA CYS A 35 6.42 -5.01 8.77
C CYS A 35 7.57 -5.77 8.11
N LYS A 36 8.59 -5.06 7.60
CA LYS A 36 9.73 -5.60 6.84
C LYS A 36 9.33 -6.37 5.58
N HIS A 37 8.17 -6.06 5.02
CA HIS A 37 7.68 -6.63 3.78
C HIS A 37 7.21 -5.51 2.86
N GLU A 38 7.22 -5.80 1.57
CA GLU A 38 6.71 -4.95 0.51
C GLU A 38 5.33 -5.43 0.07
N THR A 39 4.48 -4.51 -0.36
CA THR A 39 3.14 -4.85 -0.83
C THR A 39 2.78 -3.95 -1.99
N LEU A 40 2.23 -4.54 -3.06
CA LEU A 40 1.72 -3.78 -4.19
C LEU A 40 0.43 -3.07 -3.80
N ILE A 41 0.39 -1.77 -4.03
CA ILE A 41 -0.77 -0.93 -3.77
C ILE A 41 -1.19 -0.17 -5.02
N ALA A 42 -2.47 0.11 -5.11
CA ALA A 42 -3.04 1.12 -5.98
C ALA A 42 -3.53 2.28 -5.12
N VAL A 43 -3.35 3.51 -5.61
CA VAL A 43 -3.93 4.70 -4.98
C VAL A 43 -4.64 5.50 -6.05
N GLN A 44 -5.91 5.83 -5.81
CA GLN A 44 -6.69 6.70 -6.68
C GLN A 44 -7.61 7.59 -5.84
N GLN A 45 -7.54 8.90 -6.06
CA GLN A 45 -8.36 9.88 -5.32
C GLN A 45 -8.26 9.73 -3.79
N LEU A 46 -7.04 9.56 -3.27
CA LEU A 46 -6.73 9.30 -1.85
C LEU A 46 -7.23 7.95 -1.30
N ASN A 47 -7.83 7.09 -2.12
CA ASN A 47 -8.20 5.73 -1.72
C ASN A 47 -7.03 4.78 -1.98
N LEU A 48 -6.53 4.14 -0.92
CA LEU A 48 -5.54 3.09 -1.01
C LEU A 48 -6.21 1.71 -1.14
N SER A 49 -5.79 0.94 -2.13
CA SER A 49 -6.19 -0.44 -2.35
C SER A 49 -4.96 -1.35 -2.39
N ILE A 50 -5.06 -2.53 -1.82
CA ILE A 50 -3.99 -3.53 -1.86
C ILE A 50 -4.20 -4.37 -3.11
N ILE A 51 -3.21 -4.39 -3.99
CA ILE A 51 -3.17 -5.27 -5.16
C ILE A 51 -2.55 -6.58 -4.65
N GLN A 52 -3.30 -7.34 -3.85
CA GLN A 52 -2.83 -8.68 -3.50
C GLN A 52 -2.79 -9.52 -4.78
N GLU A 53 -1.62 -10.03 -5.13
CA GLU A 53 -1.59 -11.35 -5.74
C GLU A 53 -2.10 -12.31 -4.66
N PRO A 54 -3.13 -13.15 -4.93
CA PRO A 54 -3.64 -14.07 -3.93
C PRO A 54 -2.47 -14.97 -3.52
N ASP A 55 -2.09 -14.86 -2.24
CA ASP A 55 -1.08 -15.68 -1.61
C ASP A 55 -1.36 -17.13 -2.03
N ALA A 56 -0.47 -17.67 -2.86
CA ALA A 56 -0.54 -19.05 -3.29
C ALA A 56 -0.55 -19.89 -2.01
N GLN A 57 -1.73 -20.42 -1.65
CA GLN A 57 -1.88 -21.39 -0.59
C GLN A 57 -0.94 -22.55 -0.92
N THR A 58 0.28 -22.50 -0.39
CA THR A 58 1.17 -23.65 -0.44
C THR A 58 0.65 -24.57 0.63
N ARG A 59 -0.41 -25.29 0.28
CA ARG A 59 -1.00 -26.37 1.08
C ARG A 59 0.05 -27.47 1.14
N SER A 60 0.94 -27.35 2.13
CA SER A 60 1.93 -28.39 2.43
C SER A 60 1.15 -29.64 2.84
N ARG A 61 1.32 -30.71 2.07
CA ARG A 61 0.71 -32.03 2.26
C ARG A 61 1.48 -32.82 3.30
#